data_AF-A0A2R6G5P3-F1
#
_entry.id   AF-A0A2R6G5P3-F1
#
_cell.length_a   1.000
_cell.length_b   1.000
_cell.length_c   1.000
_cell.angle_alpha   90.00
_cell.angle_beta   90.00
_cell.angle_gamma   90.00
#
_symmetry.space_group_name_H-M   'P 1'
#
loop_
_entity.id
_entity.type
_entity.pdbx_description
1 polymer ?
#
loop_
_entity_poly.entity_id
_entity_poly.type
_entity_poly.pdbx_seq_one_letter_code
_entity_poly.pdbx_strand_id
1 'polypeptide(L)'
;MPVFQHRMRNTLDARGITEPDPQPDSWYRMEHFLAVLDDVQKNVGESAVSQIGELTAENVEWPTDPESPAEAFEVLTAVYEAQHRNAPGGYEYERGNPMTVLVTSTTPYPCKFDEGYSRVARRCTGPSTQTSPKKDRSVATTVPSRASTR
;
A
#
# COMPACT_ATOMS: atom_id res chain seq x y z
N MET A 1 15.86 16.80 2.89
CA MET A 1 15.24 15.47 3.01
C MET A 1 15.86 14.76 4.22
N PRO A 2 15.09 14.22 5.17
CA PRO A 2 15.63 13.46 6.30
C PRO A 2 16.52 12.30 5.84
N VAL A 3 17.54 11.94 6.62
CA VAL A 3 18.53 10.91 6.26
C VAL A 3 17.86 9.57 5.91
N PHE A 4 16.82 9.19 6.65
CA PHE A 4 16.06 7.97 6.39
C PHE A 4 15.34 8.00 5.04
N GLN A 5 14.65 9.10 4.73
CA GLN A 5 13.95 9.27 3.45
C GLN A 5 14.93 9.24 2.26
N HIS A 6 16.13 9.81 2.42
CA HIS A 6 17.17 9.73 1.40
C HIS A 6 17.66 8.31 1.17
N ARG A 7 17.95 7.56 2.25
CA ARG A 7 18.33 6.15 2.13
C ARG A 7 17.26 5.32 1.46
N MET A 8 15.99 5.51 1.84
CA MET A 8 14.87 4.80 1.22
C MET A 8 14.74 5.12 -0.27
N ARG A 9 14.90 6.40 -0.67
CA ARG A 9 14.90 6.79 -2.08
C ARG A 9 16.03 6.09 -2.85
N ASN A 10 17.24 6.06 -2.31
CA ASN A 10 18.36 5.37 -2.95
C ASN A 10 18.11 3.86 -3.09
N THR A 11 17.48 3.21 -2.09
CA THR A 11 17.11 1.80 -2.17
C THR A 11 16.07 1.55 -3.28
N LEU A 12 15.06 2.42 -3.38
CA LEU A 12 14.05 2.34 -4.45
C LEU A 12 14.69 2.51 -5.84
N ASP A 13 15.54 3.52 -6.01
CA ASP A 13 16.26 3.80 -7.26
C ASP A 13 17.17 2.63 -7.65
N ALA A 14 17.93 2.08 -6.70
CA ALA A 14 18.81 0.92 -6.92
C ALA A 14 18.05 -0.35 -7.34
N ARG A 15 16.76 -0.45 -6.95
CA ARG A 15 15.86 -1.52 -7.36
C ARG A 15 15.03 -1.16 -8.59
N GLY A 16 15.27 -0.04 -9.26
CA GLY A 16 14.59 0.33 -10.51
C GLY A 16 13.23 1.00 -10.31
N ILE A 17 12.89 1.42 -9.09
CA ILE A 17 11.70 2.24 -8.80
C ILE A 17 12.14 3.71 -8.74
N THR A 18 12.40 4.30 -9.91
CA THR A 18 12.92 5.67 -10.04
C THR A 18 11.86 6.76 -9.90
N GLU A 19 10.58 6.39 -10.10
CA GLU A 19 9.41 7.26 -9.93
C GLU A 19 8.48 6.68 -8.85
N PRO A 20 8.90 6.61 -7.58
CA PRO A 20 8.12 5.98 -6.52
C PRO A 20 6.98 6.87 -6.01
N ASP A 21 6.86 8.11 -6.50
CA ASP A 21 5.74 9.00 -6.22
C ASP A 21 4.64 8.70 -7.26
N PRO A 22 3.62 7.89 -6.92
CA PRO A 22 2.72 7.30 -7.90
C PRO A 22 1.96 8.39 -8.64
N GLN A 23 2.03 8.35 -9.97
CA GLN A 23 1.12 9.10 -10.84
C GLN A 23 -0.12 8.24 -11.13
N PRO A 24 -1.28 8.84 -11.40
CA PRO A 24 -2.41 8.12 -11.96
C PRO A 24 -1.95 7.27 -13.15
N ASP A 25 -2.36 5.99 -13.17
CA ASP A 25 -2.02 5.00 -14.21
C ASP A 25 -0.53 4.60 -14.34
N SER A 26 0.33 5.00 -13.40
CA SER A 26 1.72 4.52 -13.33
C SER A 26 1.84 3.17 -12.63
N TRP A 27 2.73 2.31 -13.14
CA TRP A 27 2.96 0.97 -12.61
C TRP A 27 4.45 0.65 -12.61
N TYR A 28 4.91 -0.02 -11.57
CA TYR A 28 6.23 -0.64 -11.49
C TYR A 28 6.07 -2.15 -11.37
N ARG A 29 7.11 -2.92 -11.73
CA ARG A 29 7.02 -4.38 -11.61
C ARG A 29 7.08 -4.76 -10.13
N MET A 30 6.16 -5.62 -9.71
CA MET A 30 6.07 -6.14 -8.34
C MET A 30 7.40 -6.69 -7.83
N GLU A 31 8.15 -7.41 -8.68
CA GLU A 31 9.47 -7.97 -8.34
C GLU A 31 10.46 -6.91 -7.81
N HIS A 32 10.40 -5.68 -8.31
CA HIS A 32 11.25 -4.59 -7.83
C HIS A 32 10.85 -4.18 -6.42
N PHE A 33 9.55 -4.11 -6.14
CA PHE A 33 9.05 -3.76 -4.81
C PHE A 33 9.32 -4.87 -3.79
N LEU A 34 9.17 -6.14 -4.19
CA LEU A 34 9.55 -7.28 -3.35
C LEU A 34 11.05 -7.27 -3.02
N ALA A 35 11.91 -6.93 -3.98
CA ALA A 35 13.35 -6.77 -3.73
C ALA A 35 13.67 -5.62 -2.75
N VAL A 36 12.87 -4.55 -2.77
CA VAL A 36 12.98 -3.46 -1.78
C VAL A 36 12.58 -3.94 -0.39
N LEU A 37 11.50 -4.71 -0.25
CA LEU A 37 11.09 -5.28 1.04
C LEU A 37 12.15 -6.23 1.60
N ASP A 38 12.78 -7.05 0.75
CA ASP A 38 13.89 -7.92 1.12
C ASP A 38 15.11 -7.11 1.61
N ASP A 39 15.46 -6.02 0.93
CA ASP A 39 16.52 -5.11 1.40
C ASP A 39 16.19 -4.45 2.73
N VAL A 40 14.95 -3.98 2.93
CA VAL A 40 14.52 -3.40 4.20
C VAL A 40 14.58 -4.44 5.31
N GLN A 41 14.14 -5.67 5.04
CA GLN A 41 14.20 -6.75 6.02
C GLN A 41 15.66 -7.04 6.42
N LYS A 42 16.58 -7.12 5.47
CA LYS A 42 18.00 -7.40 5.72
C LYS A 42 18.72 -6.27 6.47
N ASN A 43 18.40 -5.03 6.14
CA ASN A 43 19.16 -3.87 6.63
C ASN A 43 18.53 -3.18 7.86
N VAL A 44 17.22 -3.32 8.05
CA VAL A 44 16.46 -2.65 9.13
C VAL A 44 15.77 -3.67 10.03
N GLY A 45 15.23 -4.74 9.46
CA GLY A 45 14.61 -5.85 10.19
C GLY A 45 13.13 -6.03 9.88
N GLU A 46 12.60 -7.17 10.33
CA GLU A 46 11.21 -7.59 10.13
C GLU A 46 10.15 -6.60 10.63
N SER A 47 10.43 -5.91 11.75
CA SER A 47 9.52 -4.91 12.30
C SER A 47 9.26 -3.75 11.32
N ALA A 48 10.30 -3.33 10.58
CA ALA A 48 10.15 -2.29 9.57
C ALA A 48 9.28 -2.76 8.38
N VAL A 49 9.45 -4.02 7.95
CA VAL A 49 8.60 -4.61 6.90
C VAL A 49 7.14 -4.69 7.35
N SER A 50 6.89 -5.08 8.59
CA SER A 50 5.54 -5.07 9.17
C SER A 50 4.94 -3.67 9.24
N GLN A 51 5.73 -2.67 9.63
CA GLN A 51 5.28 -1.28 9.62
C GLN A 51 4.96 -0.77 8.22
N ILE A 52 5.74 -1.16 7.21
CA ILE A 52 5.45 -0.84 5.81
C ILE A 52 4.10 -1.43 5.40
N GLY A 53 3.82 -2.70 5.72
CA GLY A 53 2.54 -3.33 5.42
C GLY A 53 1.35 -2.62 6.08
N GLU A 54 1.50 -2.22 7.35
CA GLU A 54 0.50 -1.43 8.07
C GLU A 54 0.26 -0.08 7.37
N LEU A 55 1.31 0.68 7.05
CA LEU A 55 1.19 1.95 6.33
C LEU A 55 0.61 1.78 4.92
N THR A 56 0.92 0.70 4.21
CA THR A 56 0.30 0.41 2.92
C THR A 56 -1.22 0.28 3.09
N ALA A 57 -1.68 -0.55 4.01
CA ALA A 57 -3.11 -0.76 4.25
C ALA A 57 -3.88 0.50 4.69
N GLU A 58 -3.22 1.45 5.35
CA GLU A 58 -3.80 2.76 5.68
C GLU A 58 -3.97 3.69 4.47
N ASN A 59 -3.23 3.44 3.38
CA ASN A 59 -3.22 4.32 2.21
C ASN A 59 -3.88 3.69 0.97
N VAL A 60 -4.41 2.46 1.07
CA VAL A 60 -5.21 1.85 0.01
C VAL A 60 -6.67 2.31 0.08
N GLU A 61 -7.33 2.36 -1.07
CA GLU A 61 -8.78 2.55 -1.13
C GLU A 61 -9.49 1.22 -0.85
N TRP A 62 -10.31 1.20 0.20
CA TRP A 62 -11.14 0.04 0.54
C TRP A 62 -12.50 0.16 -0.18
N PRO A 63 -13.00 -0.91 -0.83
CA PRO A 63 -14.25 -0.86 -1.59
C PRO A 63 -15.48 -0.65 -0.71
N THR A 64 -15.42 -1.10 0.55
CA THR A 64 -16.46 -0.99 1.56
C THR A 64 -15.81 -0.80 2.94
N ASP A 65 -16.57 -0.28 3.89
CA ASP A 65 -16.17 -0.25 5.31
C ASP A 65 -16.68 -1.54 5.97
N PRO A 66 -15.82 -2.54 6.25
CA PRO A 66 -16.27 -3.82 6.79
C PRO A 66 -16.77 -3.67 8.23
N GLU A 67 -17.90 -4.28 8.58
CA GLU A 67 -18.47 -4.21 9.94
C GLU A 67 -17.90 -5.30 10.87
N SER A 68 -17.16 -6.27 10.32
CA SER A 68 -16.56 -7.37 11.08
C SER A 68 -15.18 -7.76 10.53
N PRO A 69 -14.32 -8.42 11.36
CA PRO A 69 -13.05 -8.95 10.88
C PRO A 69 -13.21 -9.93 9.72
N ALA A 70 -14.29 -10.72 9.70
CA ALA A 70 -14.57 -11.63 8.60
C ALA A 70 -14.81 -10.86 7.29
N GLU A 71 -15.63 -9.81 7.32
CA GLU A 71 -15.89 -8.95 6.15
C GLU A 71 -14.63 -8.23 5.68
N ALA A 72 -13.79 -7.74 6.61
CA ALA A 72 -12.54 -7.08 6.27
C ALA A 72 -11.57 -7.99 5.51
N PHE A 73 -11.62 -9.29 5.83
CA PHE A 73 -10.85 -10.31 5.14
C PHE A 73 -11.49 -10.71 3.81
N GLU A 74 -12.81 -10.83 3.71
CA GLU A 74 -13.50 -11.12 2.45
C GLU A 74 -13.19 -10.10 1.34
N VAL A 75 -13.05 -8.81 1.70
CA VAL A 75 -12.73 -7.75 0.73
C VAL A 75 -11.24 -7.63 0.42
N LEU A 76 -10.36 -8.23 1.22
CA LEU A 76 -8.91 -8.06 1.08
C LEU A 76 -8.37 -8.64 -0.24
N THR A 77 -8.93 -9.76 -0.73
CA THR A 77 -8.58 -10.30 -2.05
C THR A 77 -8.94 -9.31 -3.16
N ALA A 78 -10.11 -8.67 -3.09
CA ALA A 78 -10.51 -7.65 -4.07
C ALA A 78 -9.62 -6.40 -4.01
N VAL A 79 -9.24 -5.95 -2.81
CA VAL A 79 -8.27 -4.85 -2.64
C VAL A 79 -6.93 -5.22 -3.25
N TYR A 80 -6.43 -6.43 -2.98
CA TYR A 80 -5.18 -6.93 -3.54
C TYR A 80 -5.21 -6.95 -5.06
N GLU A 81 -6.27 -7.49 -5.66
CA GLU A 81 -6.46 -7.52 -7.12
C GLU A 81 -6.53 -6.11 -7.72
N ALA A 82 -7.22 -5.17 -7.07
CA ALA A 82 -7.32 -3.78 -7.54
C ALA A 82 -5.95 -3.06 -7.58
N GLN A 83 -5.01 -3.47 -6.73
CA GLN A 83 -3.65 -2.90 -6.69
C GLN A 83 -2.65 -3.59 -7.63
N HIS A 84 -3.06 -4.63 -8.38
CA HIS A 84 -2.14 -5.43 -9.19
C HIS A 84 -2.70 -5.76 -10.59
N ARG A 85 -1.83 -5.65 -11.61
CA ARG A 85 -2.11 -6.22 -12.93
C ARG A 85 -1.64 -7.67 -12.96
N ASN A 86 -2.57 -8.60 -13.12
CA ASN A 86 -2.32 -10.05 -13.06
C ASN A 86 -1.78 -10.47 -11.68
N ALA A 87 -2.56 -10.17 -10.64
CA ALA A 87 -2.25 -10.46 -9.24
C ALA A 87 -1.74 -11.91 -9.04
N PRO A 88 -0.48 -12.11 -8.60
CA PRO A 88 0.02 -13.44 -8.31
C PRO A 88 -0.44 -13.91 -6.93
N GLY A 89 -1.22 -14.99 -6.89
CA GLY A 89 -1.74 -15.54 -5.65
C GLY A 89 -2.90 -14.72 -5.09
N GLY A 90 -3.14 -14.86 -3.80
CA GLY A 90 -4.23 -14.18 -3.10
C GLY A 90 -4.32 -14.63 -1.66
N TYR A 91 -5.45 -14.34 -1.02
CA TYR A 91 -5.73 -14.72 0.34
C TYR A 91 -6.92 -15.67 0.40
N GLU A 92 -6.79 -16.68 1.26
CA GLU A 92 -7.88 -17.60 1.61
C GLU A 92 -8.24 -17.42 3.09
N TYR A 93 -9.53 -17.58 3.36
CA TYR A 93 -10.11 -17.34 4.68
C TYR A 93 -10.90 -18.53 5.15
N GLU A 94 -10.55 -19.01 6.34
CA GLU A 94 -11.33 -20.00 7.04
C GLU A 94 -11.85 -19.38 8.33
N ARG A 95 -13.17 -19.30 8.44
CA ARG A 95 -13.83 -18.87 9.67
C ARG A 95 -13.53 -19.89 10.77
N GLY A 96 -12.85 -19.45 11.81
CA GLY A 96 -12.64 -20.23 13.02
C GLY A 96 -13.84 -20.06 13.95
N ASN A 97 -13.66 -19.34 15.06
CA ASN A 97 -14.73 -18.97 15.98
C ASN A 97 -15.16 -17.50 15.76
N PRO A 98 -16.16 -16.97 16.48
CA PRO A 98 -16.65 -15.60 16.26
C PRO A 98 -15.59 -14.49 16.35
N MET A 99 -14.44 -14.77 16.98
CA MET A 99 -13.35 -13.82 17.19
C MET A 99 -12.05 -14.22 16.48
N THR A 100 -12.03 -15.32 15.71
CA THR A 100 -10.84 -15.81 15.04
C THR A 100 -11.10 -16.19 13.59
N VAL A 101 -10.19 -15.74 12.72
CA VAL A 101 -10.13 -16.11 11.31
C VAL A 101 -8.73 -16.64 11.05
N LEU A 102 -8.64 -17.77 10.34
CA LEU A 102 -7.38 -18.23 9.77
C LEU A 102 -7.23 -17.60 8.39
N VAL A 103 -6.06 -17.01 8.13
CA VAL A 103 -5.72 -16.38 6.87
C VAL A 103 -4.54 -17.12 6.27
N THR A 104 -4.72 -17.66 5.07
CA THR A 104 -3.63 -18.25 4.28
C THR A 104 -3.29 -17.29 3.16
N SER A 105 -2.05 -16.81 3.10
CA SER A 105 -1.54 -15.98 2.02
C SER A 105 -0.76 -16.85 1.04
N THR A 106 -1.09 -16.72 -0.25
CA THR A 106 -0.29 -17.25 -1.36
C THR A 106 0.34 -16.13 -2.17
N THR A 107 0.23 -14.88 -1.69
CA THR A 107 0.88 -13.73 -2.32
C THR A 107 2.40 -13.85 -2.19
N PRO A 108 3.19 -13.19 -3.05
CA PRO A 108 4.64 -13.24 -2.97
C PRO A 108 5.22 -12.31 -1.90
N TYR A 109 4.37 -11.63 -1.11
CA TYR A 109 4.83 -10.73 -0.07
C TYR A 109 5.46 -11.49 1.11
N PRO A 110 6.46 -10.90 1.79
CA PRO A 110 6.98 -11.47 3.03
C PRO A 110 5.88 -11.58 4.09
N CYS A 111 5.82 -12.66 4.86
CA CYS A 111 4.80 -12.86 5.89
C CYS A 111 4.66 -11.67 6.86
N LYS A 112 5.76 -10.97 7.15
CA LYS A 112 5.76 -9.79 8.02
C LYS A 112 5.05 -8.59 7.42
N PHE A 113 5.12 -8.41 6.10
CA PHE A 113 4.34 -7.38 5.40
C PHE A 113 2.85 -7.68 5.53
N ASP A 114 2.42 -8.92 5.22
CA ASP A 114 1.03 -9.36 5.31
C ASP A 114 0.49 -9.28 6.75
N GLU A 115 1.33 -9.58 7.76
CA GLU A 115 0.98 -9.44 9.17
C GLU A 115 0.65 -7.99 9.54
N GLY A 116 1.46 -7.04 9.06
CA GLY A 116 1.24 -5.61 9.23
C GLY A 116 -0.01 -5.12 8.50
N TYR A 117 -0.17 -5.51 7.24
CA TYR A 117 -1.32 -5.18 6.42
C TYR A 117 -2.63 -5.65 7.08
N SER A 118 -2.66 -6.91 7.52
CA SER A 118 -3.82 -7.52 8.17
C SER A 118 -4.13 -6.94 9.55
N ARG A 119 -3.20 -6.20 10.17
CA ARG A 119 -3.46 -5.50 11.44
C ARG A 119 -4.40 -4.33 11.24
N VAL A 120 -4.26 -3.58 10.14
CA VAL A 120 -5.15 -2.46 9.80
C VAL A 120 -6.51 -2.98 9.37
N ALA A 121 -6.56 -4.05 8.56
CA ALA A 121 -7.82 -4.72 8.21
C ALA A 121 -8.66 -5.09 9.45
N ARG A 122 -8.00 -5.50 10.54
CA ARG A 122 -8.64 -5.76 11.84
C ARG A 122 -9.11 -4.51 12.60
N ARG A 123 -8.56 -3.32 12.32
CA ARG A 123 -8.99 -2.05 12.96
C ARG A 123 -10.18 -1.41 12.24
N CYS A 124 -10.35 -1.65 10.94
CA CYS A 124 -11.46 -1.11 10.14
C CYS A 124 -12.82 -1.72 10.50
N THR A 125 -12.88 -2.69 11.42
CA THR A 125 -14.09 -3.45 11.79
C THR A 125 -14.97 -2.72 12.81
N GLY A 126 -15.07 -1.40 12.67
CA GLY A 126 -15.82 -0.50 13.54
C GLY A 126 -16.02 0.82 12.79
N PRO A 127 -17.10 1.59 13.07
CA PRO A 127 -17.52 2.70 12.23
C PRO A 127 -16.35 3.66 11.99
N SER A 128 -15.85 3.72 10.76
CA SER A 128 -14.66 4.50 10.47
C SER A 128 -15.01 5.99 10.43
N THR A 129 -14.42 6.76 11.32
CA THR A 129 -14.28 8.22 11.15
C THR A 129 -12.98 8.54 10.42
N GLN A 130 -12.69 7.86 9.31
CA GLN A 130 -11.53 8.19 8.47
C GLN A 130 -11.95 9.08 7.31
N THR A 131 -12.01 10.38 7.59
CA THR A 131 -11.96 11.40 6.56
C THR A 131 -10.52 11.48 6.05
N SER A 132 -10.19 10.73 5.00
CA SER A 132 -8.95 10.98 4.25
C SER A 132 -8.99 12.43 3.74
N PRO A 133 -7.99 13.28 4.01
CA PRO A 133 -7.95 14.61 3.43
C PRO A 133 -7.64 14.45 1.95
N LYS A 134 -8.66 14.61 1.09
CA LYS A 134 -8.46 14.89 -0.33
C LYS A 134 -7.49 16.07 -0.39
N LYS A 135 -6.26 15.81 -0.85
CA LYS A 135 -5.27 16.86 -1.07
C LYS A 135 -5.73 17.65 -2.31
N ASP A 136 -6.56 18.66 -2.08
CA ASP A 136 -6.88 19.68 -3.07
C ASP A 136 -5.57 20.34 -3.50
N ARG A 137 -5.04 19.88 -4.62
CA ARG A 137 -3.92 20.53 -5.30
C ARG A 137 -4.46 21.26 -6.53
N SER A 138 -5.32 22.25 -6.29
CA SER A 138 -5.59 23.31 -7.25
C SER A 138 -4.35 24.20 -7.35
N VAL A 139 -3.43 23.85 -8.26
CA VAL A 139 -2.41 24.81 -8.72
C VAL A 139 -3.01 25.55 -9.91
N ALA A 140 -3.54 26.74 -9.63
CA ALA A 140 -3.80 27.72 -10.66
C ALA A 140 -2.46 28.15 -11.26
N THR A 141 -2.11 27.62 -12.43
CA THR A 141 -1.04 28.16 -13.25
C THR A 141 -1.62 29.22 -14.17
N THR A 142 -1.61 30.47 -13.73
CA THR A 142 -1.75 31.62 -14.61
C THR A 142 -0.51 31.69 -15.50
N VAL A 143 -0.69 31.41 -16.79
CA VAL A 143 0.32 31.63 -17.83
C VAL A 143 0.45 33.14 -18.07
N PRO A 144 1.63 33.76 -18.00
CA PRO A 144 1.80 35.13 -18.44
C PRO A 144 1.88 35.16 -19.97
N SER A 145 0.91 35.83 -20.60
CA SER A 145 0.96 36.16 -22.03
C SER A 145 2.01 37.25 -22.27
N ARG A 146 3.06 36.92 -23.02
CA ARG A 146 3.95 37.90 -23.66
C ARG A 146 4.27 37.44 -25.08
N ALA A 147 3.80 38.21 -26.06
CA ALA A 147 4.44 38.68 -27.30
C ALA A 147 3.34 39.33 -28.16
N SER A 148 3.25 40.66 -28.29
CA SER A 148 4.10 41.59 -29.04
C SER A 148 4.03 41.43 -30.57
N THR A 149 3.58 42.51 -31.22
CA THR A 149 3.84 42.98 -32.59
C THR A 149 2.93 42.49 -33.73
N ARG A 150 2.05 43.38 -34.19
CA ARG A 150 2.25 44.13 -35.44
C ARG A 150 1.54 45.48 -35.38
#